data_AF-A0A850EG52-F1
#
_entry.id   AF-A0A850EG52-F1
#
_cell.length_a   1.000
_cell.length_b   1.000
_cell.length_c   1.000
_cell.angle_alpha   90.00
_cell.angle_beta   90.00
_cell.angle_gamma   90.00
#
_symmetry.space_group_name_H-M   'P 1'
#
loop_
_entity.id
_entity.type
_entity.pdbx_description
1 polymer ?
#
loop_
_entity_poly.entity_id
_entity_poly.type
_entity_poly.pdbx_seq_one_letter_code
_entity_poly.pdbx_strand_id
1 'polypeptide(L)'
;MKKMTFIHSAKKMTIACSILAASVSFGASAFAFSDLKGDPAETKINALHKDGIINGVTSDKFAPKSSVTFAQGIQFIVSGLKLSPKPDAGSTGTVSSYFPHVNDKAWYASAFLTAKQNGLPLDKNVDPNAAMSRAQFAHLLAEALKTKGNFPVTMMFFNITDGDKLSKDVMNNLQMLLNTHLVQLDKNGNFQPNDPVTRSQAAAWIYDTAQFAKNIEAPDDSANAPGYNYETDINVTKAAEGVNKVTLTVNNLPNPGYGLVIEKIEFGKDKTATIYFNVTDPEPGKMYPQVITKGSAVTFLPEGYTAVAKSVKGTSSPAPGIK
;
A
#
# COMPACT_ATOMS: atom_id res chain seq x y z
N MET A 1 42.48 -76.09 -15.73
CA MET A 1 43.94 -75.85 -15.63
C MET A 1 44.22 -74.94 -14.44
N LYS A 2 45.13 -75.38 -13.54
CA LYS A 2 45.93 -74.69 -12.48
C LYS A 2 45.79 -73.15 -12.36
N LYS A 3 45.87 -72.46 -11.20
CA LYS A 3 46.26 -72.79 -9.80
C LYS A 3 45.96 -71.54 -8.92
N MET A 4 45.88 -71.77 -7.61
CA MET A 4 45.90 -70.81 -6.49
C MET A 4 47.02 -69.76 -6.54
N THR A 5 46.88 -68.60 -5.88
CA THR A 5 47.53 -68.31 -4.56
C THR A 5 47.22 -66.91 -3.99
N PHE A 6 46.92 -66.89 -2.69
CA PHE A 6 46.94 -65.75 -1.76
C PHE A 6 48.39 -65.34 -1.45
N ILE A 7 48.69 -64.03 -1.32
CA ILE A 7 49.75 -63.52 -0.43
C ILE A 7 49.28 -62.21 0.23
N HIS A 8 49.20 -62.23 1.56
CA HIS A 8 49.10 -61.06 2.43
C HIS A 8 50.46 -60.35 2.50
N SER A 9 50.47 -59.02 2.49
CA SER A 9 51.54 -58.25 3.14
C SER A 9 50.96 -56.98 3.74
N ALA A 10 50.76 -57.01 5.06
CA ALA A 10 50.55 -55.81 5.85
C ALA A 10 51.91 -55.25 6.25
N LYS A 11 52.19 -54.00 5.91
CA LYS A 11 53.15 -53.16 6.63
C LYS A 11 52.42 -51.93 7.13
N LYS A 12 52.29 -51.85 8.46
CA LYS A 12 51.98 -50.61 9.17
C LYS A 12 53.24 -49.74 9.18
N MET A 13 53.14 -48.48 8.77
CA MET A 13 54.08 -47.45 9.21
C MET A 13 53.34 -46.11 9.25
N THR A 14 53.09 -45.65 10.47
CA THR A 14 52.55 -44.33 10.81
C THR A 14 53.68 -43.31 10.73
N ILE A 15 53.56 -42.26 9.92
CA ILE A 15 54.29 -40.98 10.13
C ILE A 15 53.34 -39.84 9.75
N ALA A 16 53.17 -38.93 10.71
CA ALA A 16 52.35 -37.72 10.65
C ALA A 16 52.98 -36.64 9.76
N CYS A 17 52.16 -35.90 9.03
CA CYS A 17 52.38 -34.48 8.75
C CYS A 17 51.04 -33.81 8.41
N SER A 18 50.67 -32.89 9.29
CA SER A 18 49.74 -31.80 9.13
C SER A 18 49.80 -31.14 7.75
N ILE A 19 48.71 -31.21 6.99
CA ILE A 19 48.30 -30.11 6.13
C ILE A 19 46.82 -29.84 6.44
N LEU A 20 46.62 -28.68 7.05
CA LEU A 20 45.36 -27.98 7.14
C LEU A 20 44.81 -27.84 5.72
N ALA A 21 43.97 -28.77 5.27
CA ALA A 21 43.16 -28.54 4.07
C ALA A 21 42.10 -27.52 4.49
N ALA A 22 42.49 -26.25 4.39
CA ALA A 22 41.60 -25.12 4.48
C ALA A 22 40.35 -25.45 3.66
N SER A 23 39.23 -25.50 4.38
CA SER A 23 37.90 -25.37 3.83
C SER A 23 37.89 -24.18 2.88
N VAL A 24 38.06 -24.43 1.59
CA VAL A 24 37.52 -23.56 0.57
C VAL A 24 36.03 -23.82 0.59
N SER A 25 35.39 -23.24 1.61
CA SER A 25 34.04 -22.74 1.48
C SER A 25 34.11 -21.82 0.26
N PHE A 26 33.76 -22.34 -0.92
CA PHE A 26 33.33 -21.48 -2.01
C PHE A 26 32.15 -20.72 -1.42
N GLY A 27 32.44 -19.51 -0.94
CA GLY A 27 31.43 -18.59 -0.47
C GLY A 27 30.37 -18.54 -1.54
N ALA A 28 29.12 -18.76 -1.15
CA ALA A 28 27.98 -18.70 -2.04
C ALA A 28 28.18 -17.51 -2.99
N SER A 29 28.41 -17.80 -4.27
CA SER A 29 28.57 -16.76 -5.29
C SER A 29 27.42 -15.79 -5.12
N ALA A 30 27.77 -14.52 -4.88
CA ALA A 30 26.81 -13.48 -4.62
C ALA A 30 25.72 -13.53 -5.69
N PHE A 31 24.45 -13.59 -5.27
CA PHE A 31 23.26 -13.40 -6.10
C PHE A 31 23.18 -11.99 -6.74
N ALA A 32 24.32 -11.30 -6.86
CA ALA A 32 24.41 -9.92 -7.27
C ALA A 32 24.70 -9.85 -8.77
N PHE A 33 23.82 -9.16 -9.50
CA PHE A 33 24.03 -8.87 -10.91
C PHE A 33 25.24 -7.94 -11.08
N SER A 34 26.10 -8.26 -12.05
CA SER A 34 27.38 -7.59 -12.27
C SER A 34 27.26 -6.15 -12.78
N ASP A 35 26.08 -5.76 -13.27
CA ASP A 35 25.78 -4.46 -13.86
C ASP A 35 25.00 -3.52 -12.91
N LEU A 36 24.86 -3.87 -11.64
CA LEU A 36 24.19 -3.02 -10.64
C LEU A 36 25.13 -2.09 -9.87
N LYS A 37 26.44 -2.25 -10.01
CA LYS A 37 27.40 -1.45 -9.23
C LYS A 37 27.17 0.05 -9.45
N GLY A 38 26.81 0.75 -8.36
CA GLY A 38 26.55 2.18 -8.38
C GLY A 38 25.13 2.56 -8.79
N ASP A 39 24.25 1.58 -9.00
CA ASP A 39 22.83 1.81 -9.14
C ASP A 39 22.20 2.06 -7.75
N PRO A 40 21.42 3.14 -7.56
CA PRO A 40 20.83 3.47 -6.26
C PRO A 40 19.82 2.41 -5.78
N ALA A 41 19.29 1.58 -6.67
CA ALA A 41 18.36 0.50 -6.34
C ALA A 41 19.05 -0.86 -6.15
N GLU A 42 20.38 -0.96 -6.21
CA GLU A 42 21.14 -2.22 -6.15
C GLU A 42 20.69 -3.12 -4.98
N THR A 43 20.63 -2.58 -3.76
CA THR A 43 20.20 -3.35 -2.58
C THR A 43 18.75 -3.83 -2.69
N LYS A 44 17.86 -2.99 -3.21
CA LYS A 44 16.43 -3.31 -3.39
C LYS A 44 16.24 -4.38 -4.46
N ILE A 45 16.98 -4.28 -5.56
CA ILE A 45 16.97 -5.25 -6.66
C ILE A 45 17.47 -6.61 -6.15
N ASN A 46 18.59 -6.65 -5.43
CA ASN A 46 19.12 -7.90 -4.89
C ASN A 46 18.17 -8.54 -3.88
N ALA A 47 17.47 -7.74 -3.06
CA ALA A 47 16.45 -8.25 -2.13
C ALA A 47 15.25 -8.84 -2.86
N LEU A 48 14.70 -8.14 -3.87
CA LEU A 48 13.60 -8.66 -4.69
C LEU A 48 13.99 -9.92 -5.47
N HIS A 49 15.24 -10.00 -5.93
CA HIS A 49 15.74 -11.18 -6.63
C HIS A 49 15.85 -12.38 -5.68
N LYS A 50 16.38 -12.18 -4.48
CA LYS A 50 16.42 -13.21 -3.42
C LYS A 50 15.02 -13.72 -3.05
N ASP A 51 14.03 -12.83 -3.04
CA ASP A 51 12.62 -13.16 -2.78
C ASP A 51 11.92 -13.80 -4.00
N GLY A 52 12.61 -13.98 -5.13
CA GLY A 52 12.08 -14.59 -6.35
C GLY A 52 11.07 -13.70 -7.10
N ILE A 53 11.00 -12.40 -6.77
CA ILE A 53 10.04 -11.46 -7.36
C ILE A 53 10.51 -10.95 -8.72
N ILE A 54 11.81 -10.67 -8.85
CA ILE A 54 12.41 -10.21 -10.10
C ILE A 54 13.57 -11.10 -10.52
N ASN A 55 13.78 -11.20 -11.83
CA ASN A 55 14.90 -11.93 -12.43
C ASN A 55 15.69 -11.00 -13.34
N GLY A 56 16.97 -11.35 -13.55
CA GLY A 56 17.81 -10.71 -14.54
C GLY A 56 17.35 -10.99 -15.97
N VAL A 57 17.92 -10.24 -16.91
CA VAL A 57 17.78 -10.55 -18.35
C VAL A 57 18.69 -11.69 -18.78
N THR A 58 19.76 -11.93 -18.01
CA THR A 58 20.62 -13.12 -18.06
C THR A 58 20.88 -13.60 -16.63
N SER A 59 21.68 -14.66 -16.47
CA SER A 59 22.09 -15.14 -15.15
C SER A 59 22.99 -14.15 -14.38
N ASP A 60 23.62 -13.19 -15.06
CA ASP A 60 24.62 -12.28 -14.49
C ASP A 60 24.31 -10.78 -14.71
N LYS A 61 23.26 -10.45 -15.47
CA LYS A 61 22.84 -9.06 -15.79
C LYS A 61 21.39 -8.79 -15.44
N PHE A 62 21.16 -7.64 -14.82
CA PHE A 62 19.82 -7.12 -14.55
C PHE A 62 19.30 -6.18 -15.63
N ALA A 63 20.19 -5.45 -16.30
CA ALA A 63 19.90 -4.35 -17.22
C ALA A 63 19.10 -3.20 -16.58
N PRO A 64 19.64 -2.51 -15.56
CA PRO A 64 18.89 -1.54 -14.75
C PRO A 64 18.32 -0.36 -15.54
N LYS A 65 19.00 0.07 -16.62
CA LYS A 65 18.61 1.21 -17.47
C LYS A 65 17.63 0.84 -18.58
N SER A 66 17.39 -0.45 -18.82
CA SER A 66 16.44 -0.88 -19.85
C SER A 66 15.01 -0.56 -19.43
N SER A 67 14.18 -0.19 -20.41
CA SER A 67 12.75 0.01 -20.22
C SER A 67 12.04 -1.30 -19.87
N VAL A 68 10.99 -1.20 -19.06
CA VAL A 68 10.11 -2.30 -18.71
C VAL A 68 8.98 -2.39 -19.74
N THR A 69 8.71 -3.60 -20.26
CA THR A 69 7.51 -3.82 -21.09
C THR A 69 6.25 -3.88 -20.23
N PHE A 70 5.08 -3.67 -20.82
CA PHE A 70 3.81 -3.73 -20.08
C PHE A 70 3.62 -5.07 -19.37
N ALA A 71 3.96 -6.19 -20.03
CA ALA A 71 3.92 -7.52 -19.43
C ALA A 71 4.86 -7.69 -18.24
N GLN A 72 6.09 -7.18 -18.35
CA GLN A 72 7.04 -7.21 -17.23
C GLN A 72 6.55 -6.34 -16.07
N GLY A 73 5.97 -5.18 -16.36
CA GLY A 73 5.42 -4.29 -15.34
C GLY A 73 4.29 -4.94 -14.54
N ILE A 74 3.33 -5.57 -15.23
CA ILE A 74 2.24 -6.31 -14.58
C ILE A 74 2.78 -7.48 -13.75
N GLN A 75 3.74 -8.25 -14.28
CA GLN A 75 4.39 -9.32 -13.52
C GLN A 75 5.04 -8.79 -12.23
N PHE A 76 5.80 -7.69 -12.32
CA PHE A 76 6.48 -7.10 -11.16
C PHE A 76 5.49 -6.64 -10.10
N ILE A 77 4.40 -5.98 -10.48
CA ILE A 77 3.37 -5.51 -9.55
C ILE A 77 2.68 -6.69 -8.86
N VAL A 78 2.22 -7.68 -9.64
CA VAL A 78 1.51 -8.86 -9.11
C VAL A 78 2.39 -9.67 -8.18
N SER A 79 3.63 -9.98 -8.59
CA SER A 79 4.57 -10.75 -7.78
C SER A 79 5.08 -9.96 -6.57
N GLY A 80 5.41 -8.68 -6.76
CA GLY A 80 6.02 -7.83 -5.74
C GLY A 80 5.09 -7.53 -4.58
N LEU A 81 3.81 -7.26 -4.89
CA LEU A 81 2.78 -7.11 -3.86
C LEU A 81 2.15 -8.46 -3.48
N LYS A 82 2.57 -9.58 -4.05
CA LYS A 82 1.98 -10.91 -3.78
C LYS A 82 0.45 -10.88 -3.92
N LEU A 83 -0.05 -10.42 -5.06
CA LEU A 83 -1.49 -10.45 -5.35
C LEU A 83 -1.90 -11.90 -5.62
N SER A 84 -2.95 -12.35 -4.94
CA SER A 84 -3.52 -13.68 -5.15
C SER A 84 -4.61 -13.63 -6.22
N PRO A 85 -4.74 -14.68 -7.06
CA PRO A 85 -5.90 -14.82 -7.94
C PRO A 85 -7.21 -14.75 -7.14
N LYS A 86 -8.19 -14.01 -7.68
CA LYS A 86 -9.53 -13.84 -7.12
C LYS A 86 -10.57 -14.14 -8.20
N PRO A 87 -10.70 -15.40 -8.63
CA PRO A 87 -11.67 -15.76 -9.66
C PRO A 87 -13.08 -15.51 -9.12
N ASP A 88 -13.87 -14.69 -9.83
CA ASP A 88 -15.29 -14.55 -9.53
C ASP A 88 -15.99 -15.89 -9.77
N ALA A 89 -17.02 -16.18 -8.97
CA ALA A 89 -17.87 -17.35 -9.19
C ALA A 89 -18.53 -17.23 -10.58
N GLY A 90 -18.06 -18.03 -11.54
CA GLY A 90 -18.54 -18.01 -12.94
C GLY A 90 -17.61 -17.33 -13.95
N SER A 91 -16.50 -16.70 -13.52
CA SER A 91 -15.46 -16.21 -14.45
C SER A 91 -14.64 -17.39 -14.98
N THR A 92 -15.07 -17.96 -16.09
CA THR A 92 -14.35 -18.99 -16.87
C THR A 92 -13.53 -18.39 -18.02
N GLY A 93 -13.46 -17.06 -18.11
CA GLY A 93 -12.79 -16.35 -19.19
C GLY A 93 -11.27 -16.55 -19.17
N THR A 94 -10.71 -16.91 -20.32
CA THR A 94 -9.26 -16.86 -20.55
C THR A 94 -8.79 -15.40 -20.54
N VAL A 95 -7.49 -15.15 -20.34
CA VAL A 95 -6.98 -13.76 -20.26
C VAL A 95 -7.23 -13.00 -21.58
N SER A 96 -7.18 -13.70 -22.71
CA SER A 96 -7.49 -13.15 -24.04
C SER A 96 -8.93 -12.67 -24.19
N SER A 97 -9.88 -13.20 -23.42
CA SER A 97 -11.27 -12.71 -23.40
C SER A 97 -11.40 -11.30 -22.82
N TYR A 98 -10.48 -10.91 -21.93
CA TYR A 98 -10.41 -9.57 -21.37
C TYR A 98 -9.43 -8.68 -22.12
N PHE A 99 -8.33 -9.24 -22.60
CA PHE A 99 -7.23 -8.53 -23.25
C PHE A 99 -6.84 -9.22 -24.57
N PRO A 100 -7.42 -8.85 -25.71
CA PRO A 100 -7.26 -9.59 -26.97
C PRO A 100 -5.81 -9.74 -27.47
N HIS A 101 -4.90 -8.86 -27.06
CA HIS A 101 -3.47 -8.91 -27.41
C HIS A 101 -2.61 -9.71 -26.43
N VAL A 102 -3.21 -10.27 -25.37
CA VAL A 102 -2.52 -11.11 -24.39
C VAL A 102 -2.77 -12.58 -24.73
N ASN A 103 -1.71 -13.28 -25.13
CA ASN A 103 -1.78 -14.72 -25.42
C ASN A 103 -2.00 -15.53 -24.14
N ASP A 104 -3.00 -16.41 -24.14
CA ASP A 104 -3.37 -17.24 -22.99
C ASP A 104 -2.26 -18.17 -22.48
N LYS A 105 -1.28 -18.50 -23.33
CA LYS A 105 -0.14 -19.37 -23.00
C LYS A 105 1.13 -18.60 -22.71
N ALA A 106 1.10 -17.26 -22.74
CA ALA A 106 2.28 -16.46 -22.43
C ALA A 106 2.66 -16.56 -20.96
N TRP A 107 3.95 -16.42 -20.65
CA TRP A 107 4.47 -16.49 -19.28
C TRP A 107 3.84 -15.43 -18.35
N TYR A 108 3.35 -14.32 -18.90
CA TYR A 108 2.68 -13.22 -18.19
C TYR A 108 1.16 -13.35 -18.12
N ALA A 109 0.56 -14.35 -18.76
CA ALA A 109 -0.91 -14.49 -18.85
C ALA A 109 -1.58 -14.55 -17.47
N SER A 110 -1.00 -15.31 -16.55
CA SER A 110 -1.50 -15.45 -15.17
C SER A 110 -1.44 -14.13 -14.39
N ALA A 111 -0.41 -13.31 -14.63
CA ALA A 111 -0.27 -12.01 -13.98
C ALA A 111 -1.34 -11.03 -14.46
N PHE A 112 -1.63 -10.97 -15.76
CA PHE A 112 -2.73 -10.15 -16.29
C PHE A 112 -4.09 -10.57 -15.73
N LEU A 113 -4.36 -11.88 -15.69
CA LEU A 113 -5.60 -12.39 -15.12
C LEU A 113 -5.73 -12.04 -13.63
N THR A 114 -4.64 -12.22 -12.86
CA THR A 114 -4.60 -11.87 -11.44
C THR A 114 -4.79 -10.38 -11.21
N ALA A 115 -4.16 -9.53 -12.02
CA ALA A 115 -4.33 -8.08 -11.96
C ALA A 115 -5.80 -7.69 -12.20
N LYS A 116 -6.42 -8.25 -13.25
CA LYS A 116 -7.84 -8.01 -13.57
C LYS A 116 -8.77 -8.44 -12.43
N GLN A 117 -8.55 -9.62 -11.87
CA GLN A 117 -9.32 -10.16 -10.75
C GLN A 117 -9.17 -9.35 -9.45
N ASN A 118 -8.04 -8.67 -9.29
CA ASN A 118 -7.85 -7.72 -8.18
C ASN A 118 -8.34 -6.30 -8.51
N GLY A 119 -9.02 -6.11 -9.63
CA GLY A 119 -9.63 -4.83 -10.00
C GLY A 119 -8.66 -3.79 -10.57
N LEU A 120 -7.43 -4.18 -10.94
CA LEU A 120 -6.49 -3.23 -11.53
C LEU A 120 -7.01 -2.72 -12.90
N PRO A 121 -6.95 -1.41 -13.16
CA PRO A 121 -7.50 -0.78 -14.37
C PRO A 121 -6.53 -0.94 -15.56
N LEU A 122 -6.55 -2.11 -16.18
CA LEU A 122 -5.79 -2.36 -17.41
C LEU A 122 -6.64 -2.01 -18.63
N ASP A 123 -6.02 -1.37 -19.63
CA ASP A 123 -6.65 -1.12 -20.93
C ASP A 123 -6.98 -2.45 -21.63
N LYS A 124 -8.18 -2.56 -22.21
CA LYS A 124 -8.61 -3.75 -22.96
C LYS A 124 -7.65 -4.07 -24.12
N ASN A 125 -7.16 -3.06 -24.82
CA ASN A 125 -6.29 -3.20 -25.99
C ASN A 125 -4.81 -3.01 -25.65
N VAL A 126 -4.43 -3.20 -24.38
CA VAL A 126 -3.03 -3.12 -23.94
C VAL A 126 -2.12 -4.01 -24.78
N ASP A 127 -1.04 -3.44 -25.31
CA ASP A 127 0.03 -4.20 -25.95
C ASP A 127 1.01 -4.68 -24.86
N PRO A 128 1.10 -6.00 -24.58
CA PRO A 128 2.00 -6.53 -23.55
C PRO A 128 3.49 -6.28 -23.84
N ASN A 129 3.88 -6.02 -25.08
CA ASN A 129 5.27 -5.82 -25.48
C ASN A 129 5.68 -4.34 -25.55
N ALA A 130 4.72 -3.41 -25.51
CA ALA A 130 5.01 -1.99 -25.50
C ALA A 130 5.76 -1.58 -24.22
N ALA A 131 6.58 -0.53 -24.31
CA ALA A 131 7.22 0.06 -23.13
C ALA A 131 6.15 0.67 -22.22
N MET A 132 6.19 0.34 -20.93
CA MET A 132 5.29 0.92 -19.94
C MET A 132 5.81 2.29 -19.50
N SER A 133 4.95 3.30 -19.50
CA SER A 133 5.32 4.63 -19.01
C SER A 133 5.39 4.67 -17.49
N ARG A 134 6.10 5.66 -16.94
CA ARG A 134 6.16 5.93 -15.50
C ARG A 134 4.79 6.16 -14.90
N ALA A 135 3.91 6.89 -15.60
CA ALA A 135 2.53 7.12 -15.17
C ALA A 135 1.71 5.84 -15.11
N GLN A 136 1.80 4.98 -16.13
CA GLN A 136 1.08 3.71 -16.14
C GLN A 136 1.53 2.80 -15.01
N PHE A 137 2.85 2.67 -14.81
CA PHE A 137 3.39 1.85 -13.73
C PHE A 137 2.99 2.38 -12.35
N ALA A 138 3.14 3.69 -12.10
CA ALA A 138 2.76 4.31 -10.83
C ALA A 138 1.26 4.17 -10.55
N HIS A 139 0.41 4.39 -11.55
CA HIS A 139 -1.04 4.23 -11.41
C HIS A 139 -1.42 2.82 -11.00
N LEU A 140 -0.91 1.80 -11.70
CA LEU A 140 -1.19 0.40 -11.41
C LEU A 140 -0.59 -0.06 -10.07
N LEU A 141 0.59 0.45 -9.71
CA LEU A 141 1.23 0.19 -8.42
C LEU A 141 0.39 0.74 -7.25
N ALA A 142 -0.12 1.97 -7.39
CA ALA A 142 -1.01 2.57 -6.41
C ALA A 142 -2.33 1.80 -6.27
N GLU A 143 -2.96 1.41 -7.38
CA GLU A 143 -4.18 0.58 -7.34
C GLU A 143 -3.90 -0.78 -6.69
N ALA A 144 -2.79 -1.43 -7.04
CA ALA A 144 -2.37 -2.67 -6.40
C ALA A 144 -2.15 -2.51 -4.89
N LEU A 145 -1.51 -1.42 -4.47
CA LEU A 145 -1.32 -1.11 -3.06
C LEU A 145 -2.66 -0.98 -2.35
N LYS A 146 -3.62 -0.22 -2.87
CA LYS A 146 -4.97 -0.07 -2.27
C LYS A 146 -5.69 -1.41 -2.06
N THR A 147 -5.41 -2.43 -2.86
CA THR A 147 -5.98 -3.78 -2.65
C THR A 147 -5.46 -4.49 -1.40
N LYS A 148 -4.36 -3.99 -0.81
CA LYS A 148 -3.73 -4.55 0.40
C LYS A 148 -4.28 -3.98 1.71
N GLY A 149 -5.07 -2.91 1.64
CA GLY A 149 -5.68 -2.31 2.81
C GLY A 149 -5.86 -0.81 2.65
N ASN A 150 -6.39 -0.19 3.70
CA ASN A 150 -6.54 1.25 3.79
C ASN A 150 -5.31 1.84 4.48
N PHE A 151 -4.51 2.60 3.73
CA PHE A 151 -3.29 3.22 4.24
C PHE A 151 -3.58 4.68 4.62
N PRO A 152 -3.35 5.10 5.87
CA PRO A 152 -3.47 6.51 6.24
C PRO A 152 -2.37 7.28 5.52
N VAL A 153 -2.76 8.19 4.63
CA VAL A 153 -1.85 9.08 3.92
C VAL A 153 -2.16 10.51 4.30
N THR A 154 -1.13 11.34 4.42
CA THR A 154 -1.32 12.78 4.57
C THR A 154 -2.00 13.33 3.33
N MET A 155 -2.88 14.32 3.50
CA MET A 155 -3.55 15.01 2.38
C MET A 155 -2.72 16.20 1.89
N MET A 156 -1.38 16.11 1.94
CA MET A 156 -0.52 17.18 1.44
C MET A 156 -0.55 17.16 -0.08
N PHE A 157 -0.89 18.30 -0.68
CA PHE A 157 -0.91 18.42 -2.13
C PHE A 157 0.49 18.78 -2.64
N PHE A 158 1.09 17.88 -3.42
CA PHE A 158 2.34 18.15 -4.11
C PHE A 158 2.05 18.88 -5.42
N ASN A 159 2.75 20.01 -5.65
CA ASN A 159 2.73 20.61 -6.98
C ASN A 159 3.61 19.79 -7.92
N ILE A 160 3.02 19.23 -8.98
CA ILE A 160 3.71 18.44 -10.01
C ILE A 160 3.81 19.30 -11.26
N THR A 161 5.01 19.73 -11.62
CA THR A 161 5.26 20.72 -12.68
C THR A 161 4.69 20.28 -14.03
N ASP A 162 4.82 18.99 -14.37
CA ASP A 162 4.28 18.37 -15.59
C ASP A 162 3.02 17.53 -15.34
N GLY A 163 2.26 17.91 -14.31
CA GLY A 163 1.04 17.23 -13.87
C GLY A 163 -0.14 17.37 -14.83
N ASP A 164 -0.11 18.34 -15.74
CA ASP A 164 -1.09 18.56 -16.81
C ASP A 164 -1.14 17.40 -17.82
N LYS A 165 -0.07 16.60 -17.91
CA LYS A 165 0.01 15.39 -18.74
C LYS A 165 -0.70 14.18 -18.11
N LEU A 166 -1.21 14.29 -16.89
CA LEU A 166 -1.84 13.20 -16.16
C LEU A 166 -3.36 13.29 -16.21
N SER A 167 -4.03 12.15 -16.32
CA SER A 167 -5.46 12.08 -16.02
C SER A 167 -5.70 12.30 -14.52
N LYS A 168 -6.92 12.65 -14.15
CA LYS A 168 -7.30 12.91 -12.75
C LYS A 168 -7.01 11.70 -11.83
N ASP A 169 -7.30 10.49 -12.28
CA ASP A 169 -7.11 9.28 -11.47
C ASP A 169 -5.61 8.94 -11.31
N VAL A 170 -4.82 9.13 -12.37
CA VAL A 170 -3.38 8.95 -12.30
C VAL A 170 -2.74 10.00 -11.39
N MET A 171 -3.21 11.26 -11.47
CA MET A 171 -2.78 12.34 -10.57
C MET A 171 -3.06 12.00 -9.11
N ASN A 172 -4.28 11.58 -8.78
CA ASN A 172 -4.64 11.20 -7.41
C ASN A 172 -3.77 10.06 -6.88
N ASN A 173 -3.50 9.05 -7.72
CA ASN A 173 -2.63 7.94 -7.36
C ASN A 173 -1.18 8.39 -7.16
N LEU A 174 -0.69 9.28 -8.00
CA LEU A 174 0.65 9.84 -7.86
C LEU A 174 0.79 10.67 -6.58
N GLN A 175 -0.21 11.48 -6.24
CA GLN A 175 -0.25 12.21 -4.95
C GLN A 175 -0.17 11.25 -3.75
N MET A 176 -0.90 10.13 -3.79
CA MET A 176 -0.81 9.10 -2.74
C MET A 176 0.61 8.50 -2.65
N LEU A 177 1.23 8.19 -3.79
CA LEU A 177 2.60 7.64 -3.81
C LEU A 177 3.65 8.67 -3.36
N LEU A 178 3.43 9.96 -3.60
CA LEU A 178 4.29 11.05 -3.11
C LEU A 178 4.14 11.25 -1.59
N ASN A 179 2.91 11.26 -1.08
CA ASN A 179 2.61 11.38 0.35
C ASN A 179 3.13 10.19 1.18
N THR A 180 3.26 9.02 0.56
CA THR A 180 3.86 7.83 1.18
C THR A 180 5.37 7.73 0.96
N HIS A 181 5.96 8.68 0.22
CA HIS A 181 7.38 8.70 -0.16
C HIS A 181 7.85 7.46 -0.96
N LEU A 182 6.91 6.72 -1.57
CA LEU A 182 7.19 5.56 -2.44
C LEU A 182 7.71 5.98 -3.81
N VAL A 183 7.31 7.17 -4.25
CA VAL A 183 7.76 7.82 -5.47
C VAL A 183 8.22 9.24 -5.15
N GLN A 184 9.13 9.78 -5.94
CA GLN A 184 9.65 11.14 -5.80
C GLN A 184 9.63 11.86 -7.15
N LEU A 185 9.47 13.17 -7.09
CA LEU A 185 9.67 14.06 -8.23
C LEU A 185 11.16 14.32 -8.45
N ASP A 186 11.52 14.76 -9.65
CA ASP A 186 12.87 15.24 -9.90
C ASP A 186 13.13 16.60 -9.22
N LYS A 187 14.37 17.09 -9.33
CA LYS A 187 14.81 18.35 -8.71
C LYS A 187 14.03 19.57 -9.19
N ASN A 188 13.38 19.47 -10.35
CA ASN A 188 12.60 20.53 -10.98
C ASN A 188 11.09 20.34 -10.72
N GLY A 189 10.70 19.37 -9.89
CA GLY A 189 9.31 19.06 -9.57
C GLY A 189 8.57 18.31 -10.68
N ASN A 190 9.27 17.73 -11.67
CA ASN A 190 8.62 16.91 -12.71
C ASN A 190 8.57 15.44 -12.30
N PHE A 191 7.50 14.77 -12.74
CA PHE A 191 7.38 13.32 -12.65
C PHE A 191 7.84 12.60 -13.92
N GLN A 192 7.80 13.26 -15.07
CA GLN A 192 8.10 12.70 -16.39
C GLN A 192 7.15 11.53 -16.75
N PRO A 193 5.82 11.77 -16.81
CA PRO A 193 4.82 10.71 -16.86
C PRO A 193 4.85 9.84 -18.11
N ASN A 194 5.31 10.40 -19.24
CA ASN A 194 5.31 9.73 -20.54
C ASN A 194 6.60 8.95 -20.82
N ASP A 195 7.64 9.16 -20.01
CA ASP A 195 8.90 8.45 -20.19
C ASP A 195 8.73 6.98 -19.78
N PRO A 196 9.41 6.04 -20.47
CA PRO A 196 9.41 4.64 -20.06
C PRO A 196 9.96 4.48 -18.64
N VAL A 197 9.32 3.64 -17.84
CA VAL A 197 9.89 3.25 -16.54
C VAL A 197 11.06 2.29 -16.77
N THR A 198 12.21 2.59 -16.16
CA THR A 198 13.38 1.69 -16.21
C THR A 198 13.22 0.53 -15.24
N ARG A 199 13.93 -0.58 -15.48
CA ARG A 199 13.93 -1.76 -14.60
C ARG A 199 14.40 -1.43 -13.19
N SER A 200 15.41 -0.56 -13.03
CA SER A 200 15.88 -0.11 -11.70
C SER A 200 14.79 0.69 -10.97
N GLN A 201 14.15 1.66 -11.64
CA GLN A 201 13.07 2.45 -11.03
C GLN A 201 11.87 1.57 -10.63
N ALA A 202 11.44 0.68 -11.51
CA ALA A 202 10.34 -0.25 -11.24
C ALA A 202 10.66 -1.15 -10.03
N ALA A 203 11.87 -1.71 -9.97
CA ALA A 203 12.28 -2.53 -8.83
C ALA A 203 12.33 -1.74 -7.52
N ALA A 204 12.84 -0.51 -7.54
CA ALA A 204 12.86 0.36 -6.37
C ALA A 204 11.44 0.62 -5.84
N TRP A 205 10.52 1.04 -6.72
CA TRP A 205 9.14 1.34 -6.35
C TRP A 205 8.40 0.10 -5.84
N ILE A 206 8.64 -1.07 -6.45
CA ILE A 206 8.05 -2.34 -6.00
C ILE A 206 8.54 -2.71 -4.61
N TYR A 207 9.85 -2.64 -4.38
CA TYR A 207 10.43 -2.96 -3.08
C TYR A 207 9.86 -2.05 -2.00
N ASP A 208 9.91 -0.73 -2.21
CA ASP A 208 9.44 0.25 -1.22
C ASP A 208 7.95 0.05 -0.93
N THR A 209 7.14 -0.17 -1.97
CA THR A 209 5.70 -0.43 -1.82
C THR A 209 5.43 -1.73 -1.06
N ALA A 210 6.19 -2.79 -1.35
CA ALA A 210 6.04 -4.07 -0.65
C ALA A 210 6.48 -3.97 0.81
N GLN A 211 7.51 -3.18 1.14
CA GLN A 211 7.89 -2.92 2.54
C GLN A 211 6.84 -2.07 3.24
N PHE A 212 6.33 -1.02 2.59
CA PHE A 212 5.27 -0.18 3.13
C PHE A 212 4.01 -1.00 3.46
N ALA A 213 3.58 -1.88 2.56
CA ALA A 213 2.43 -2.75 2.78
C ALA A 213 2.64 -3.82 3.87
N LYS A 214 3.90 -4.19 4.18
CA LYS A 214 4.22 -5.12 5.28
C LYS A 214 4.32 -4.41 6.63
N ASN A 215 4.93 -3.23 6.65
CA ASN A 215 5.23 -2.47 7.87
C ASN A 215 4.00 -1.75 8.41
N ILE A 216 3.01 -1.52 7.56
CA ILE A 216 1.65 -1.23 7.99
C ILE A 216 0.96 -2.59 8.06
N GLU A 217 1.21 -3.34 9.14
CA GLU A 217 0.24 -4.35 9.56
C GLU A 217 -1.11 -3.64 9.55
N ALA A 218 -2.10 -4.27 8.90
CA ALA A 218 -3.47 -3.77 8.81
C ALA A 218 -3.80 -3.11 10.15
N PRO A 219 -4.29 -1.85 10.16
CA PRO A 219 -4.64 -1.22 11.42
C PRO A 219 -5.42 -2.26 12.20
N ASP A 220 -4.88 -2.63 13.35
CA ASP A 220 -5.65 -3.01 14.50
C ASP A 220 -7.11 -2.60 14.30
N ASP A 221 -8.07 -3.44 13.93
CA ASP A 221 -9.47 -2.99 13.99
C ASP A 221 -9.81 -2.61 15.46
N SER A 222 -8.94 -2.95 16.43
CA SER A 222 -8.88 -2.42 17.79
C SER A 222 -7.77 -1.37 18.08
N ALA A 223 -6.82 -1.15 17.18
CA ALA A 223 -5.93 0.01 17.24
C ALA A 223 -6.66 1.19 16.59
N ASN A 224 -7.44 1.89 17.41
CA ASN A 224 -7.95 3.21 17.09
C ASN A 224 -6.83 4.00 16.40
N ALA A 225 -6.96 4.24 15.08
CA ALA A 225 -6.28 5.36 14.42
C ALA A 225 -6.39 6.54 15.38
N PRO A 226 -5.33 7.34 15.64
CA PRO A 226 -5.40 8.40 16.64
C PRO A 226 -6.67 9.18 16.36
N GLY A 227 -7.68 8.93 17.20
CA GLY A 227 -8.89 9.71 17.16
C GLY A 227 -8.37 11.11 17.32
N TYR A 228 -8.82 12.04 16.50
CA TYR A 228 -8.75 13.42 16.92
C TYR A 228 -9.49 13.44 18.26
N ASN A 229 -8.75 13.39 19.36
CA ASN A 229 -9.27 13.59 20.69
C ASN A 229 -9.58 15.08 20.72
N TYR A 230 -10.76 15.40 20.20
CA TYR A 230 -11.30 16.74 20.31
C TYR A 230 -11.49 16.99 21.80
N GLU A 231 -10.77 17.96 22.34
CA GLU A 231 -11.09 18.48 23.66
C GLU A 231 -12.55 18.96 23.62
N THR A 232 -13.37 18.40 24.50
CA THR A 232 -14.81 18.68 24.55
C THR A 232 -15.18 19.34 25.85
N ASP A 233 -15.79 20.51 25.74
CA ASP A 233 -16.46 21.15 26.86
C ASP A 233 -17.86 20.57 26.99
N ILE A 234 -18.19 20.09 28.19
CA ILE A 234 -19.52 19.59 28.53
C ILE A 234 -20.18 20.59 29.47
N ASN A 235 -21.24 21.24 29.00
CA ASN A 235 -22.06 22.13 29.82
C ASN A 235 -23.41 21.47 30.11
N VAL A 236 -23.74 21.29 31.40
CA VAL A 236 -25.00 20.71 31.85
C VAL A 236 -25.84 21.80 32.52
N THR A 237 -27.03 22.03 31.99
CA THR A 237 -28.00 23.00 32.53
C THR A 237 -29.35 22.32 32.76
N LYS A 238 -30.11 22.76 33.78
CA LYS A 238 -31.47 22.26 33.99
C LYS A 238 -32.37 22.66 32.82
N ALA A 239 -33.04 21.68 32.21
CA ALA A 239 -33.97 21.93 31.09
C ALA A 239 -35.43 21.94 31.56
N ALA A 240 -35.78 20.97 32.41
CA ALA A 240 -37.10 20.80 33.01
C ALA A 240 -36.96 20.01 34.33
N GLU A 241 -38.08 19.76 35.01
CA GLU A 241 -38.09 18.84 36.16
C GLU A 241 -37.67 17.43 35.72
N GLY A 242 -36.65 16.87 36.39
CA GLY A 242 -36.13 15.54 36.08
C GLY A 242 -35.28 15.44 34.80
N VAL A 243 -34.99 16.55 34.10
CA VAL A 243 -34.25 16.54 32.82
C VAL A 243 -33.21 17.66 32.75
N ASN A 244 -31.97 17.28 32.44
CA ASN A 244 -30.86 18.18 32.16
C ASN A 244 -30.59 18.27 30.64
N LYS A 245 -30.35 19.47 30.14
CA LYS A 245 -29.80 19.71 28.79
C LYS A 245 -28.29 19.66 28.87
N VAL A 246 -27.69 18.84 28.02
CA VAL A 246 -26.23 18.73 27.87
C VAL A 246 -25.82 19.33 26.54
N THR A 247 -24.93 20.30 26.58
CA THR A 247 -24.30 20.90 25.40
C THR A 247 -22.86 20.41 25.32
N LEU A 248 -22.53 19.73 24.23
CA LEU A 248 -21.16 19.38 23.87
C LEU A 248 -20.61 20.46 22.96
N THR A 249 -19.42 20.98 23.26
CA THR A 249 -18.71 21.92 22.41
C THR A 249 -17.33 21.38 22.07
N VAL A 250 -17.04 21.25 20.78
CA VAL A 250 -15.70 21.02 20.26
C VAL A 250 -15.11 22.37 19.86
N ASN A 251 -14.00 22.72 20.50
CA ASN A 251 -13.24 23.92 20.15
C ASN A 251 -12.26 23.62 19.00
N ASN A 252 -11.75 24.67 18.37
CA ASN A 252 -10.68 24.60 17.37
C ASN A 252 -11.01 23.84 16.07
N LEU A 253 -12.24 23.93 15.59
CA LEU A 253 -12.60 23.40 14.27
C LEU A 253 -11.99 24.26 13.14
N PRO A 254 -11.50 23.68 12.03
CA PRO A 254 -10.74 24.42 11.02
C PRO A 254 -11.50 25.55 10.31
N ASN A 255 -12.81 25.38 10.11
CA ASN A 255 -13.68 26.37 9.47
C ASN A 255 -15.15 26.14 9.86
N PRO A 256 -16.06 27.10 9.61
CA PRO A 256 -17.48 26.97 9.97
C PRO A 256 -18.24 25.83 9.26
N GLY A 257 -17.65 25.19 8.25
CA GLY A 257 -18.28 24.06 7.56
C GLY A 257 -18.25 22.76 8.36
N TYR A 258 -17.36 22.65 9.35
CA TYR A 258 -17.33 21.49 10.22
C TYR A 258 -18.51 21.53 11.21
N GLY A 259 -19.18 20.39 11.36
CA GLY A 259 -20.32 20.22 12.26
C GLY A 259 -20.03 19.23 13.39
N LEU A 260 -21.00 19.08 14.31
CA LEU A 260 -20.94 18.13 15.40
C LEU A 260 -22.26 17.37 15.49
N VAL A 261 -22.20 16.04 15.48
CA VAL A 261 -23.38 15.17 15.58
C VAL A 261 -23.20 14.20 16.74
N ILE A 262 -24.26 14.01 17.53
CA ILE A 262 -24.32 12.97 18.56
C ILE A 262 -24.87 11.70 17.90
N GLU A 263 -24.07 10.65 17.89
CA GLU A 263 -24.37 9.36 17.25
C GLU A 263 -25.21 8.47 18.18
N LYS A 264 -24.81 8.37 19.44
CA LYS A 264 -25.51 7.57 20.45
C LYS A 264 -25.20 8.01 21.87
N ILE A 265 -25.99 7.54 22.82
CA ILE A 265 -25.78 7.73 24.25
C ILE A 265 -25.89 6.37 24.93
N GLU A 266 -24.89 6.00 25.73
CA GLU A 266 -24.90 4.79 26.53
C GLU A 266 -25.02 5.14 28.02
N PHE A 267 -26.04 4.58 28.66
CA PHE A 267 -26.28 4.76 30.08
C PHE A 267 -25.62 3.62 30.87
N GLY A 268 -24.62 3.97 31.66
CA GLY A 268 -23.91 3.06 32.56
C GLY A 268 -24.63 2.88 33.89
N LYS A 269 -24.31 1.78 34.57
CA LYS A 269 -24.89 1.40 35.88
C LYS A 269 -24.63 2.43 36.98
N ASP A 270 -23.56 3.24 36.85
CA ASP A 270 -23.13 4.24 37.83
C ASP A 270 -23.72 5.64 37.58
N LYS A 271 -24.89 5.71 36.93
CA LYS A 271 -25.50 6.98 36.46
C LYS A 271 -24.56 7.82 35.59
N THR A 272 -23.67 7.17 34.83
CA THR A 272 -22.84 7.84 33.83
C THR A 272 -23.50 7.71 32.47
N ALA A 273 -23.69 8.81 31.76
CA ALA A 273 -24.14 8.79 30.37
C ALA A 273 -22.97 9.12 29.45
N THR A 274 -22.51 8.12 28.70
CA THR A 274 -21.45 8.31 27.70
C THR A 274 -22.08 8.74 26.38
N ILE A 275 -21.84 9.98 25.99
CA ILE A 275 -22.34 10.59 24.75
C ILE A 275 -21.28 10.40 23.67
N TYR A 276 -21.60 9.58 22.68
CA TYR A 276 -20.72 9.34 21.54
C TYR A 276 -21.06 10.33 20.43
N PHE A 277 -20.05 11.04 19.93
CA PHE A 277 -20.22 12.09 18.94
C PHE A 277 -19.20 11.96 17.80
N ASN A 278 -19.51 12.53 16.65
CA ASN A 278 -18.59 12.66 15.53
C ASN A 278 -18.58 14.11 14.99
N VAL A 279 -17.43 14.55 14.49
CA VAL A 279 -17.29 15.81 13.76
C VAL A 279 -17.59 15.54 12.28
N THR A 280 -18.47 16.33 11.69
CA THR A 280 -18.85 16.17 10.27
C THR A 280 -18.03 17.09 9.39
N ASP A 281 -17.68 16.60 8.19
CA ASP A 281 -16.94 17.40 7.21
C ASP A 281 -17.80 18.52 6.61
N PRO A 282 -17.17 19.61 6.13
CA PRO A 282 -17.84 20.65 5.35
C PRO A 282 -18.53 20.11 4.10
N GLU A 283 -19.70 20.64 3.77
CA GLU A 283 -20.41 20.27 2.54
C GLU A 283 -19.52 20.49 1.30
N PRO A 284 -19.36 19.48 0.44
CA PRO A 284 -18.60 19.61 -0.79
C PRO A 284 -19.13 20.73 -1.70
N GLY A 285 -18.23 21.55 -2.25
CA GLY A 285 -18.58 22.63 -3.19
C GLY A 285 -19.06 23.93 -2.55
N LYS A 286 -19.08 24.02 -1.21
CA LYS A 286 -19.32 25.27 -0.48
C LYS A 286 -17.99 25.95 -0.14
N MET A 287 -17.96 27.29 -0.24
CA MET A 287 -16.82 28.08 0.21
C MET A 287 -17.00 28.46 1.68
N TYR A 288 -16.05 28.07 2.52
CA TYR A 288 -16.02 28.40 3.94
C TYR A 288 -14.86 29.36 4.25
N PRO A 289 -15.09 30.38 5.08
CA PRO A 289 -14.01 31.27 5.51
C PRO A 289 -12.99 30.49 6.35
N GLN A 290 -11.71 30.79 6.16
CA GLN A 290 -10.59 30.11 6.83
C GLN A 290 -10.37 30.70 8.23
N VAL A 291 -11.33 30.46 9.11
CA VAL A 291 -11.30 30.93 10.50
C VAL A 291 -11.60 29.77 11.43
N ILE A 292 -10.82 29.65 12.50
CA ILE A 292 -11.04 28.61 13.50
C ILE A 292 -12.38 28.86 14.20
N THR A 293 -13.21 27.83 14.29
CA THR A 293 -14.56 27.90 14.86
C THR A 293 -14.76 26.89 15.99
N LYS A 294 -15.96 26.92 16.58
CA LYS A 294 -16.45 25.92 17.52
C LYS A 294 -17.67 25.21 16.93
N GLY A 295 -17.77 23.91 17.14
CA GLY A 295 -18.96 23.11 16.82
C GLY A 295 -19.69 22.75 18.10
N SER A 296 -21.02 22.66 18.06
CA SER A 296 -21.78 22.25 19.24
C SER A 296 -22.98 21.38 18.90
N ALA A 297 -23.26 20.44 19.77
CA ALA A 297 -24.39 19.54 19.69
C ALA A 297 -25.07 19.45 21.06
N VAL A 298 -26.37 19.21 21.04
CA VAL A 298 -27.19 19.20 22.26
C VAL A 298 -27.89 17.86 22.39
N THR A 299 -27.94 17.35 23.61
CA THR A 299 -28.81 16.24 23.99
C THR A 299 -29.42 16.48 25.38
N PHE A 300 -30.30 15.58 25.81
CA PHE A 300 -30.98 15.63 27.09
C PHE A 300 -30.73 14.34 27.87
N LEU A 301 -30.45 14.49 29.16
CA LEU A 301 -30.23 13.38 30.09
C LEU A 301 -31.18 13.50 31.28
N PRO A 302 -31.59 12.37 31.89
CA PRO A 302 -32.31 12.41 33.16
C PRO A 302 -31.47 13.08 34.26
N GLU A 303 -32.14 13.74 35.20
CA GLU A 303 -31.49 14.37 36.35
C GLU A 303 -30.74 13.33 37.19
N GLY A 304 -29.56 13.70 37.69
CA GLY A 304 -28.67 12.82 38.45
C GLY A 304 -27.71 11.96 37.61
N TYR A 305 -27.73 12.05 36.27
CA TYR A 305 -26.68 11.46 35.43
C TYR A 305 -25.49 12.40 35.24
N THR A 306 -24.28 11.84 35.30
CA THR A 306 -23.02 12.51 34.94
C THR A 306 -22.75 12.30 33.46
N ALA A 307 -22.62 13.39 32.70
CA ALA A 307 -22.33 13.35 31.27
C ALA A 307 -20.83 13.20 31.00
N VAL A 308 -20.46 12.29 30.11
CA VAL A 308 -19.10 12.11 29.59
C VAL A 308 -19.18 12.04 28.07
N ALA A 309 -18.20 12.59 27.35
CA ALA A 309 -18.18 12.58 25.90
C ALA A 309 -17.06 11.66 25.37
N LYS A 310 -17.34 10.97 24.25
CA LYS A 310 -16.35 10.18 23.50
C LYS A 310 -16.51 10.43 22.00
N SER A 311 -15.44 10.80 21.32
CA SER A 311 -15.45 10.90 19.86
C SER A 311 -15.46 9.50 19.24
N VAL A 312 -16.24 9.31 18.18
CA VAL A 312 -16.25 8.10 17.34
C VAL A 312 -15.96 8.47 15.90
N LYS A 313 -15.37 7.54 15.15
CA LYS A 313 -15.21 7.68 13.71
C LYS A 313 -16.60 7.60 13.07
N GLY A 314 -17.01 8.65 12.36
CA GLY A 314 -18.26 8.63 11.61
C GLY A 314 -18.31 7.48 10.63
N THR A 315 -19.39 6.70 10.66
CA THR A 315 -19.75 5.85 9.52
C THR A 315 -20.17 6.80 8.40
N SER A 316 -19.43 6.83 7.30
CA SER A 316 -19.89 7.49 6.07
C SER A 316 -21.26 6.93 5.72
N SER A 317 -22.30 7.74 5.87
CA SER A 317 -23.64 7.40 5.39
C SER A 317 -23.55 7.12 3.88
N PRO A 318 -24.23 6.08 3.35
CA PRO A 318 -24.24 5.83 1.91
C PRO A 318 -24.72 7.09 1.20
N ALA A 319 -24.05 7.44 0.10
CA ALA A 319 -24.53 8.48 -0.80
C ALA A 319 -26.03 8.25 -1.08
N PRO A 320 -26.89 9.29 -0.98
CA PRO A 320 -28.30 9.14 -1.36
C PRO A 320 -28.35 8.64 -2.80
N GLY A 321 -28.99 7.49 -2.99
CA GLY A 321 -29.21 6.92 -4.31
C GLY A 321 -29.81 7.98 -5.24
N ILE A 322 -29.14 8.19 -6.37
CA ILE A 322 -29.68 8.95 -7.49
C ILE A 322 -30.89 8.15 -7.98
N LYS A 323 -32.09 8.71 -7.79
CA LYS A 323 -33.29 8.33 -8.54
C LYS A 323 -33.23 8.92 -9.94
#